data_AF-A0A1S3D4K9-F1
#
_entry.id   AF-A0A1S3D4K9-F1
#
_cell.length_a   1.000
_cell.length_b   1.000
_cell.length_c   1.000
_cell.angle_alpha   90.00
_cell.angle_beta   90.00
_cell.angle_gamma   90.00
#
_symmetry.space_group_name_H-M   'P 1'
#
loop_
_entity.id
_entity.type
_entity.pdbx_description
1 polymer ?
#
loop_
_entity_poly.entity_id
_entity_poly.type
_entity_poly.pdbx_seq_one_letter_code
_entity_poly.pdbx_strand_id
1 'polypeptide(L)'
;MRHGTLQATCHIITELVETERDYVRDLALVVEGYLGEMRDPNSTIPMPEDLSCGKHKMVFGNIEAIYEWHRDIFLKALERCIEHPEEIGPLFKRYERKLSMYVVYCQNKPVSEHIVSEHIDNYFEDIRIKLRPQSYS
;
A
#
# COMPACT_ATOMS: atom_id res chain seq x y z
N MET A 1 -4.07 -21.30 33.83
CA MET A 1 -4.16 -19.89 33.40
C MET A 1 -3.29 -19.52 32.20
N ARG A 2 -2.21 -20.24 31.83
CA ARG A 2 -1.33 -19.88 30.69
C ARG A 2 -1.85 -20.25 29.29
N HIS A 3 -2.74 -21.24 29.15
CA HIS A 3 -3.25 -21.66 27.83
C HIS A 3 -4.25 -20.68 27.18
N GLY A 4 -5.06 -19.97 27.98
CA GLY A 4 -6.01 -18.99 27.44
C GLY A 4 -5.34 -17.76 26.82
N THR A 5 -4.21 -17.32 27.38
CA THR A 5 -3.46 -16.17 26.86
C THR A 5 -2.78 -16.49 25.53
N LEU A 6 -2.14 -17.67 25.40
CA LEU A 6 -1.47 -18.07 24.16
C LEU A 6 -2.46 -18.20 22.99
N GLN A 7 -3.64 -18.78 23.25
CA GLN A 7 -4.67 -18.90 22.24
C GLN A 7 -5.21 -17.53 21.81
N ALA A 8 -5.39 -16.58 22.73
CA ALA A 8 -5.77 -15.21 22.39
C ALA A 8 -4.68 -14.50 21.56
N THR A 9 -3.41 -14.67 21.90
CA THR A 9 -2.28 -14.09 21.16
C THR A 9 -2.19 -14.62 19.74
N CYS A 10 -2.38 -15.94 19.52
CA CYS A 10 -2.41 -16.51 18.17
C CYS A 10 -3.54 -15.92 17.31
N HIS A 11 -4.74 -15.72 17.86
CA HIS A 11 -5.84 -15.10 17.11
C HIS A 11 -5.54 -13.67 16.68
N ILE A 12 -4.96 -12.85 17.58
CA ILE A 12 -4.58 -11.47 17.28
C ILE A 12 -3.52 -11.41 16.17
N ILE A 13 -2.54 -12.31 16.19
CA ILE A 13 -1.49 -12.34 15.17
C ILE A 13 -2.06 -12.80 13.82
N THR A 14 -2.96 -13.78 13.82
CA THR A 14 -3.65 -14.20 12.59
C THR A 14 -4.44 -13.04 11.99
N GLU A 15 -5.22 -12.31 12.79
CA GLU A 15 -5.97 -11.13 12.33
C GLU A 15 -5.02 -10.03 11.80
N LEU A 16 -3.88 -9.82 12.47
CA LEU A 16 -2.86 -8.88 12.01
C LEU A 16 -2.28 -9.30 10.63
N VAL A 17 -2.04 -10.59 10.42
CA VAL A 17 -1.53 -11.09 9.13
C VAL A 17 -2.59 -10.95 8.03
N GLU A 18 -3.86 -11.24 8.34
CA GLU A 18 -4.95 -11.10 7.38
C GLU A 18 -5.12 -9.63 6.96
N THR A 19 -5.19 -8.72 7.94
CA THR A 19 -5.28 -7.29 7.68
C THR A 19 -4.04 -6.74 6.94
N GLU A 20 -2.85 -7.28 7.22
CA GLU A 20 -1.64 -6.94 6.47
C GLU A 20 -1.70 -7.42 5.01
N ARG A 21 -2.23 -8.62 4.75
CA ARG A 21 -2.44 -9.10 3.37
C ARG A 21 -3.40 -8.20 2.63
N ASP A 22 -4.46 -7.75 3.28
CA ASP A 22 -5.44 -6.84 2.70
C ASP A 22 -4.77 -5.50 2.38
N TYR A 23 -3.99 -4.95 3.33
CA TYR A 23 -3.21 -3.73 3.13
C TYR A 23 -2.23 -3.83 1.94
N VAL A 24 -1.48 -4.92 1.83
CA VAL A 24 -0.55 -5.14 0.71
C VAL A 24 -1.30 -5.23 -0.63
N ARG A 25 -2.49 -5.84 -0.67
CA ARG A 25 -3.32 -5.89 -1.89
C ARG A 25 -3.83 -4.50 -2.27
N ASP A 26 -4.29 -3.72 -1.30
CA ASP A 26 -4.76 -2.36 -1.55
C ASP A 26 -3.62 -1.45 -2.05
N LEU A 27 -2.41 -1.60 -1.48
CA LEU A 27 -1.22 -0.91 -1.97
C LEU A 27 -0.85 -1.34 -3.40
N ALA A 28 -1.00 -2.63 -3.74
CA ALA A 28 -0.76 -3.11 -5.10
C ALA A 28 -1.71 -2.46 -6.10
N LEU A 29 -3.00 -2.28 -5.75
CA LEU A 29 -3.95 -1.57 -6.62
C LEU A 29 -3.50 -0.14 -6.94
N VAL A 30 -2.89 0.55 -5.97
CA VAL A 30 -2.36 1.90 -6.17
C VAL A 30 -1.08 1.89 -7.01
N VAL A 31 -0.12 1.02 -6.69
CA VAL A 31 1.20 1.01 -7.33
C VAL A 31 1.18 0.35 -8.70
N GLU A 32 0.62 -0.86 -8.80
CA GLU A 32 0.60 -1.64 -10.04
C GLU A 32 -0.58 -1.22 -10.93
N GLY A 33 -1.69 -0.79 -10.32
CA GLY A 33 -2.84 -0.26 -11.04
C GLY A 33 -2.63 1.20 -11.44
N TYR A 34 -2.89 2.14 -10.54
CA TYR A 34 -2.89 3.56 -10.89
C TYR A 34 -1.53 4.07 -11.35
N LEU A 35 -0.47 3.86 -10.56
CA LEU A 35 0.88 4.32 -10.93
C LEU A 35 1.44 3.56 -12.14
N GLY A 36 1.10 2.28 -12.30
CA GLY A 36 1.40 1.49 -13.50
C GLY A 36 0.78 2.10 -14.75
N GLU A 37 -0.52 2.40 -14.72
CA GLU A 37 -1.25 3.07 -15.81
C GLU A 37 -0.68 4.45 -16.14
N MET A 38 -0.27 5.22 -15.13
CA MET A 38 0.36 6.54 -15.34
C MET A 38 1.76 6.45 -15.96
N ARG A 39 2.48 5.33 -15.77
CA ARG A 39 3.83 5.12 -16.29
C ARG A 39 3.83 4.37 -17.63
N ASP A 40 2.72 3.75 -18.03
CA ASP A 40 2.62 3.01 -19.28
C ASP A 40 2.65 3.97 -20.48
N PRO A 41 3.70 3.95 -21.31
CA PRO A 41 3.78 4.81 -22.49
C PRO A 41 2.72 4.47 -23.55
N ASN A 42 2.07 3.30 -23.44
CA ASN A 42 1.00 2.86 -24.33
C ASN A 42 -0.39 3.02 -23.72
N SER A 43 -0.52 3.72 -22.58
CA SER A 43 -1.82 3.90 -21.94
C SER A 43 -2.79 4.61 -22.88
N THR A 44 -4.01 4.08 -22.96
CA THR A 44 -5.11 4.66 -23.73
C THR A 44 -5.72 5.89 -23.06
N ILE A 45 -5.37 6.16 -21.79
CA ILE A 45 -5.85 7.30 -21.02
C ILE A 45 -4.78 8.39 -21.08
N PRO A 46 -5.03 9.53 -21.73
CA PRO A 46 -4.02 10.57 -21.87
C PRO A 46 -3.76 11.25 -20.52
N MET A 47 -2.50 11.27 -20.09
CA MET A 47 -2.10 11.98 -18.88
C MET A 47 -2.19 13.51 -19.08
N PRO A 48 -2.85 14.25 -18.17
CA PRO A 48 -2.85 15.71 -18.15
C PRO A 48 -1.43 16.32 -18.20
N GLU A 49 -1.26 17.44 -18.89
CA GLU A 49 0.06 18.09 -19.08
C GLU A 49 0.73 18.46 -17.76
N ASP A 50 -0.04 18.86 -16.76
CA ASP A 50 0.48 19.27 -15.47
C ASP A 50 0.98 18.07 -14.64
N LEU A 51 0.38 16.88 -14.82
CA LEU A 51 0.85 15.60 -14.27
C LEU A 51 2.10 15.07 -14.99
N SER A 52 2.16 15.23 -16.31
CA SER A 52 3.29 14.78 -17.14
C SER A 52 4.57 15.57 -16.86
N CYS A 53 4.46 16.83 -16.44
CA CYS A 53 5.58 17.69 -16.03
C CYS A 53 6.21 17.34 -14.67
N GLY A 54 5.94 16.15 -14.12
CA GLY A 54 6.61 15.63 -12.92
C GLY A 54 5.75 15.60 -11.65
N LYS A 55 4.56 16.21 -11.65
CA LYS A 55 3.62 16.13 -10.51
C LYS A 55 3.16 14.69 -10.24
N HIS A 56 3.16 13.79 -11.24
CA HIS A 56 2.84 12.36 -11.03
C HIS A 56 3.68 11.69 -9.92
N LYS A 57 4.94 12.14 -9.70
CA LYS A 57 5.79 11.62 -8.61
C LYS A 57 5.31 12.09 -7.23
N MET A 58 4.68 13.26 -7.17
CA MET A 58 4.18 13.86 -5.93
C MET A 58 2.82 13.28 -5.53
N VAL A 59 2.03 12.77 -6.49
CA VAL A 59 0.75 12.11 -6.22
C VAL A 59 0.93 10.92 -5.28
N PHE A 60 1.92 10.07 -5.55
CA PHE A 60 2.12 8.81 -4.83
C PHE A 60 3.22 8.87 -3.76
N GLY A 61 4.07 9.90 -3.79
CA GLY A 61 5.16 10.06 -2.83
C GLY A 61 6.06 8.82 -2.79
N ASN A 62 6.26 8.25 -1.59
CA ASN A 62 7.03 7.03 -1.38
C ASN A 62 6.18 5.77 -1.20
N ILE A 63 4.92 5.76 -1.68
CA ILE A 63 4.02 4.60 -1.50
C ILE A 63 4.54 3.31 -2.16
N GLU A 64 5.27 3.43 -3.27
CA GLU A 64 5.93 2.30 -3.94
C GLU A 64 6.95 1.62 -3.01
N ALA A 65 7.76 2.43 -2.30
CA ALA A 65 8.73 1.92 -1.34
C ALA A 65 8.07 1.29 -0.10
N ILE A 66 6.91 1.83 0.33
CA ILE A 66 6.09 1.23 1.40
C ILE A 66 5.59 -0.13 0.91
N TYR A 67 4.95 -0.18 -0.25
CA TYR A 67 4.40 -1.39 -0.84
C TYR A 67 5.43 -2.51 -0.99
N GLU A 68 6.57 -2.23 -1.63
CA GLU A 68 7.64 -3.21 -1.82
C GLU A 68 8.14 -3.76 -0.48
N TRP A 69 8.34 -2.89 0.51
CA TRP A 69 8.80 -3.34 1.82
C TRP A 69 7.77 -4.21 2.54
N HIS A 70 6.50 -3.82 2.52
CA HIS A 70 5.43 -4.58 3.14
C HIS A 70 5.26 -5.96 2.47
N ARG A 71 5.17 -5.99 1.13
CA ARG A 71 5.03 -7.20 0.32
C ARG A 71 6.21 -8.16 0.50
N ASP A 72 7.43 -7.66 0.37
CA ASP A 72 8.60 -8.53 0.21
C ASP A 72 9.25 -8.92 1.53
N ILE A 73 9.07 -8.10 2.59
CA ILE A 73 9.76 -8.26 3.87
C ILE A 73 8.78 -8.40 5.04
N PHE A 74 7.91 -7.40 5.25
CA PHE A 74 7.15 -7.30 6.50
C PHE A 74 6.05 -8.37 6.60
N LEU A 75 5.24 -8.54 5.55
CA LEU A 75 4.18 -9.55 5.51
C LEU A 75 4.75 -10.96 5.73
N LYS A 76 5.81 -11.33 5.00
CA LYS A 76 6.48 -12.64 5.17
C LYS A 76 7.04 -12.84 6.57
N ALA A 77 7.39 -11.75 7.26
CA ALA A 77 7.87 -11.83 8.63
C ALA A 77 6.74 -11.97 9.64
N LEU A 78 5.61 -11.30 9.43
CA LEU A 78 4.40 -11.47 10.22
C LEU A 78 3.79 -12.88 10.08
N GLU A 79 3.82 -13.45 8.88
CA GLU A 79 3.37 -14.83 8.65
C GLU A 79 4.13 -15.85 9.52
N ARG A 80 5.44 -15.63 9.76
CA ARG A 80 6.24 -16.46 10.67
C ARG A 80 5.85 -16.29 12.14
N CYS A 81 5.30 -15.15 12.52
CA CYS A 81 4.85 -14.91 13.89
C CYS A 81 3.56 -15.68 14.24
N ILE A 82 2.84 -16.23 13.26
CA ILE A 82 1.69 -17.12 13.52
C ILE A 82 2.18 -18.39 14.25
N GLU A 83 3.29 -18.96 13.78
CA GLU A 83 3.94 -20.14 14.38
C GLU A 83 4.76 -19.77 15.62
N HIS A 84 5.31 -18.54 15.65
CA HIS A 84 6.16 -18.03 16.73
C HIS A 84 5.66 -16.68 17.27
N PRO A 85 4.58 -16.65 18.08
CA PRO A 85 3.97 -15.42 18.59
C PRO A 85 4.92 -14.51 19.37
N GLU A 86 5.94 -15.07 20.03
CA GLU A 86 6.96 -14.37 20.79
C GLU A 86 7.84 -13.44 19.93
N GLU A 87 7.95 -13.70 18.62
CA GLU A 87 8.79 -12.94 17.70
C GLU A 87 8.17 -11.60 17.28
N ILE A 88 6.88 -11.36 17.57
CA ILE A 88 6.20 -10.14 17.12
C ILE A 88 6.81 -8.88 17.74
N GLY A 89 7.14 -8.88 19.04
CA GLY A 89 7.77 -7.75 19.71
C GLY A 89 9.15 -7.42 19.13
N PRO A 90 10.08 -8.40 19.05
CA PRO A 90 11.37 -8.25 18.38
C PRO A 90 11.25 -7.79 16.92
N LEU A 91 10.25 -8.28 16.19
CA LEU A 91 10.01 -7.92 14.79
C LEU A 91 9.78 -6.41 14.63
N PHE A 92 8.85 -5.83 15.39
CA PHE A 92 8.57 -4.40 15.33
C PHE A 92 9.78 -3.56 15.75
N LYS A 93 10.50 -3.97 16.80
CA LYS A 93 11.72 -3.29 17.24
C LYS A 93 12.81 -3.28 16.16
N ARG A 94 12.97 -4.40 15.43
CA ARG A 94 13.95 -4.50 14.33
C ARG A 94 13.64 -3.52 13.19
N TYR A 95 12.36 -3.29 12.92
CA TYR A 95 11.91 -2.45 11.80
C TYR A 95 11.45 -1.05 12.19
N GLU A 96 11.61 -0.64 13.45
CA GLU A 96 11.26 0.69 13.96
C GLU A 96 11.80 1.82 13.06
N ARG A 97 13.08 1.74 12.68
CA ARG A 97 13.68 2.74 11.77
C ARG A 97 13.12 2.70 10.37
N LYS A 98 12.65 1.54 9.89
CA LYS A 98 12.07 1.41 8.55
C LYS A 98 10.68 2.04 8.49
N LEU A 99 9.93 1.99 9.58
CA LEU A 99 8.62 2.65 9.73
C LEU A 99 8.70 4.18 9.62
N SER A 100 9.89 4.80 9.73
CA SER A 100 10.05 6.24 9.50
C SER A 100 9.66 6.67 8.08
N MET A 101 9.55 5.74 7.13
CA MET A 101 9.01 6.00 5.79
C MET A 101 7.59 6.56 5.83
N TYR A 102 6.79 6.25 6.86
CA TYR A 102 5.45 6.82 7.02
C TYR A 102 5.48 8.31 7.36
N VAL A 103 6.55 8.82 7.99
CA VAL A 103 6.71 10.27 8.22
C VAL A 103 6.78 11.01 6.88
N VAL A 104 7.58 10.50 5.95
CA VAL A 104 7.73 11.06 4.60
C VAL A 104 6.40 10.99 3.85
N TYR A 105 5.69 9.85 3.93
CA TYR A 105 4.39 9.68 3.30
C TYR A 105 3.35 10.67 3.82
N CYS A 106 3.25 10.82 5.15
CA CYS A 106 2.32 11.75 5.79
C CYS A 106 2.65 13.22 5.48
N GLN A 107 3.93 13.58 5.39
CA GLN A 107 4.34 14.93 4.98
C GLN A 107 3.93 15.24 3.53
N ASN A 108 3.94 14.25 2.65
CA ASN A 108 3.50 14.40 1.26
C ASN A 108 1.97 14.37 1.10
N LYS A 109 1.22 13.84 2.08
CA LYS A 109 -0.24 13.62 1.97
C LYS A 109 -1.03 14.87 1.57
N PRO A 110 -0.80 16.08 2.13
CA PRO A 110 -1.55 17.27 1.73
C PRO A 110 -1.34 17.65 0.26
N VAL A 111 -0.12 17.45 -0.25
CA VAL A 111 0.22 17.74 -1.66
C VAL A 111 -0.44 16.72 -2.59
N SER A 112 -0.38 15.44 -2.21
CA SER A 112 -1.07 14.36 -2.91
C SER A 112 -2.57 14.63 -3.00
N GLU A 113 -3.23 14.99 -1.89
CA GLU A 113 -4.66 15.30 -1.85
C GLU A 113 -5.03 16.46 -2.77
N HIS A 114 -4.23 17.53 -2.76
CA HIS A 114 -4.47 18.69 -3.62
C HIS A 114 -4.44 18.30 -5.09
N ILE A 115 -3.39 17.62 -5.54
CA ILE A 115 -3.26 17.19 -6.95
C ILE A 115 -4.36 16.20 -7.33
N VAL A 116 -4.65 15.22 -6.47
CA VAL A 116 -5.71 14.24 -6.73
C VAL A 116 -7.07 14.94 -6.85
N SER A 117 -7.37 15.92 -6.01
CA SER A 117 -8.65 16.64 -6.05
C SER A 117 -8.88 17.40 -7.37
N GLU A 118 -7.82 17.85 -8.04
CA GLU A 118 -7.91 18.54 -9.34
C GLU A 118 -8.25 17.57 -10.49
N HIS A 119 -7.97 16.28 -10.32
CA HIS A 119 -8.10 15.26 -11.36
C HIS A 119 -8.98 14.06 -10.98
N ILE A 120 -9.63 14.11 -9.82
CA ILE A 120 -10.38 12.98 -9.25
C ILE A 120 -11.56 12.59 -10.15
N ASP A 121 -12.28 13.57 -10.67
CA ASP A 121 -13.49 13.38 -11.48
C ASP A 121 -13.20 13.19 -12.98
N ASN A 122 -11.92 13.20 -13.38
CA ASN A 122 -11.51 13.00 -14.77
C ASN A 122 -10.52 11.84 -14.91
N TYR A 123 -9.23 12.12 -14.89
CA TYR A 123 -8.15 11.21 -15.18
C TYR A 123 -8.13 10.00 -14.22
N PHE A 124 -8.30 10.23 -12.92
CA PHE A 124 -8.31 9.13 -11.95
C PHE A 124 -9.59 8.28 -12.04
N GLU A 125 -10.73 8.88 -12.43
CA GLU A 125 -11.96 8.12 -12.68
C GLU A 125 -11.84 7.25 -13.93
N ASP A 126 -11.23 7.76 -15.01
CA ASP A 126 -10.97 6.97 -16.22
C ASP A 126 -10.07 5.77 -15.92
N ILE A 127 -9.01 5.97 -15.12
CA ILE A 127 -8.15 4.88 -14.66
C ILE A 127 -8.95 3.90 -13.79
N ARG A 128 -9.79 4.39 -12.87
CA ARG A 128 -10.65 3.53 -12.03
C ARG A 128 -11.58 2.67 -12.87
N ILE A 129 -12.18 3.23 -13.93
CA ILE A 129 -13.05 2.50 -14.85
C ILE A 129 -12.26 1.42 -15.60
N LYS A 130 -11.06 1.75 -16.11
CA LYS A 130 -10.20 0.79 -16.80
C LYS A 130 -9.74 -0.36 -15.91
N LEU A 131 -9.37 -0.06 -14.66
CA LEU A 131 -8.89 -1.04 -13.68
C LEU A 131 -10.01 -1.85 -13.03
N ARG A 132 -11.28 -1.46 -13.21
CA ARG A 132 -12.41 -2.22 -12.68
C ARG A 132 -12.37 -3.62 -13.27
N PRO A 133 -12.42 -4.69 -12.46
CA PRO A 133 -12.46 -6.04 -13.00
C PRO A 133 -13.65 -6.12 -13.97
N GLN A 134 -13.37 -6.40 -15.24
CA GLN A 134 -14.39 -6.69 -16.22
C GLN A 134 -15.06 -7.99 -15.76
N SER A 135 -16.13 -7.87 -14.97
CA SER A 135 -17.06 -8.97 -14.75
C SER A 135 -17.55 -9.39 -16.13
N TYR A 136 -17.03 -10.53 -16.61
CA TYR A 136 -17.44 -11.12 -17.87
C TYR A 136 -18.97 -11.25 -17.91
N SER A 137 -19.49 -10.97 -19.11
CA SER A 137 -20.89 -11.11 -19.53
C SER A 137 -21.49 -12.48 -19.25
#